data_AF-B1ZNR4-F1
#
_entry.id   AF-B1ZNR4-F1
#
_cell.length_a   1.000
_cell.length_b   1.000
_cell.length_c   1.000
_cell.angle_alpha   90.00
_cell.angle_beta   90.00
_cell.angle_gamma   90.00
#
_symmetry.space_group_name_H-M   'P 1'
#
loop_
_entity.id
_entity.type
_entity.pdbx_description
1 polymer ?
#
loop_
_entity_poly.entity_id
_entity_poly.type
_entity_poly.pdbx_seq_one_letter_code
_entity_poly.pdbx_strand_id
1 'polypeptide(L)'
;MIVVLADDISGAAELAGAALRRGFSAEVQTSFQPDTEAEVVCVDTDSRSLAPQAAEAVVAAIARQVAAARPDWVYKKCDSVLRGHVRRETQAVMAALNRRRAVLVPANPSRGRVVRNGEYFVGEQPLDQTEFARDPEHPRTTARVAELLGGELTGVVVPNTETPGDVDAHAFGLDETTLPVGGVDFFEALLRRRGAARAAVSAGSAASAGNGSVLVVCGSAAAWSVRRAEARARGVAVFPQPHDVAAICAAWRAARTALIGIGDGPATSGRSPGELVSALAGTVVEVVRRIETDRLLLEGGATAAAVVRALGWTRLRACEVAASGVGVFTPAGTVRPRVAIKPGSYSWPVEIWPGR
;
A
#
# COMPACT_ATOMS: atom_id res chain seq x y z
N MET A 1 10.30 -13.70 13.38
CA MET A 1 9.35 -12.76 12.73
C MET A 1 10.10 -11.59 12.10
N ILE A 2 9.63 -11.15 10.95
CA ILE A 2 10.06 -9.97 10.18
C ILE A 2 9.06 -8.85 10.43
N VAL A 3 9.52 -7.63 10.71
CA VAL A 3 8.60 -6.47 10.85
C VAL A 3 8.89 -5.43 9.78
N VAL A 4 7.84 -5.04 9.07
CA VAL A 4 7.85 -3.97 8.09
C VAL A 4 7.11 -2.78 8.69
N LEU A 5 7.71 -1.60 8.67
CA LEU A 5 7.03 -0.34 8.99
C LEU A 5 6.71 0.39 7.69
N ALA A 6 5.44 0.61 7.39
CA ALA A 6 4.99 1.31 6.19
C ALA A 6 4.25 2.58 6.57
N ASP A 7 4.51 3.66 5.82
CA ASP A 7 3.91 4.98 6.05
C ASP A 7 2.42 5.05 5.68
N ASP A 8 1.92 4.05 4.95
CA ASP A 8 0.51 3.84 4.66
C ASP A 8 0.11 2.37 4.51
N ILE A 9 -1.20 2.09 4.62
CA ILE A 9 -1.75 0.75 4.49
C ILE A 9 -1.54 0.12 3.11
N SER A 10 -1.48 0.93 2.04
CA SER A 10 -1.31 0.38 0.68
C SER A 10 0.11 -0.13 0.45
N GLY A 11 1.12 0.56 1.00
CA GLY A 11 2.49 0.07 1.06
C GLY A 11 2.65 -1.13 1.98
N ALA A 12 1.95 -1.15 3.12
CA ALA A 12 1.92 -2.33 3.99
C ALA A 12 1.35 -3.56 3.27
N ALA A 13 0.21 -3.39 2.58
CA ALA A 13 -0.45 -4.42 1.80
C ALA A 13 0.40 -4.90 0.61
N GLU A 14 1.09 -3.98 -0.08
CA GLU A 14 2.02 -4.34 -1.15
C GLU A 14 3.12 -5.30 -0.65
N LEU A 15 3.75 -4.99 0.48
CA LEU A 15 4.82 -5.82 1.02
C LEU A 15 4.31 -7.12 1.63
N ALA A 16 3.15 -7.13 2.29
CA ALA A 16 2.54 -8.36 2.77
C ALA A 16 2.18 -9.31 1.62
N GLY A 17 1.65 -8.77 0.51
CA GLY A 17 1.43 -9.54 -0.72
C GLY A 17 2.74 -10.05 -1.34
N ALA A 18 3.79 -9.23 -1.37
CA ALA A 18 5.11 -9.65 -1.84
C ALA A 18 5.71 -10.78 -0.99
N ALA A 19 5.58 -10.69 0.33
CA ALA A 19 5.98 -11.73 1.27
C ALA A 19 5.24 -13.05 1.00
N LEU A 20 3.91 -12.99 0.83
CA LEU A 20 3.09 -14.16 0.53
C LEU A 20 3.51 -14.84 -0.78
N ARG A 21 3.78 -14.08 -1.86
CA ARG A 21 4.31 -14.65 -3.12
C ARG A 21 5.63 -15.40 -2.92
N ARG A 22 6.44 -14.99 -1.95
CA ARG A 22 7.73 -15.61 -1.61
C ARG A 22 7.59 -16.75 -0.60
N GLY A 23 6.38 -17.18 -0.28
CA GLY A 23 6.13 -18.31 0.63
C GLY A 23 6.27 -17.94 2.12
N PHE A 24 6.13 -16.66 2.48
CA PHE A 24 6.04 -16.24 3.87
C PHE A 24 4.58 -16.00 4.24
N SER A 25 4.15 -16.48 5.40
CA SER A 25 2.90 -16.00 5.98
C SER A 25 3.05 -14.52 6.35
N ALA A 26 2.04 -13.73 6.01
CA ALA A 26 2.09 -12.28 6.20
C ALA A 26 0.77 -11.70 6.66
N GLU A 27 0.83 -10.61 7.42
CA GLU A 27 -0.35 -9.82 7.77
C GLU A 27 -0.05 -8.32 7.80
N VAL A 28 -1.08 -7.52 7.53
CA VAL A 28 -1.06 -6.07 7.73
C VAL A 28 -1.70 -5.76 9.08
N GLN A 29 -1.09 -4.88 9.87
CA GLN A 29 -1.64 -4.43 11.14
C GLN A 29 -1.72 -2.89 11.17
N THR A 30 -2.83 -2.34 11.69
CA THR A 30 -3.00 -0.89 11.87
C THR A 30 -2.39 -0.37 13.17
N SER A 31 -1.93 -1.29 14.02
CA SER A 31 -1.16 -1.05 15.24
C SER A 31 -0.29 -2.28 15.47
N PHE A 32 0.94 -2.09 15.95
CA PHE A 32 1.84 -3.22 16.15
C PHE A 32 1.34 -4.12 17.29
N GLN A 33 1.08 -5.38 16.95
CA GLN A 33 0.65 -6.42 17.87
C GLN A 33 1.59 -7.63 17.67
N PRO A 34 2.56 -7.83 18.58
CA PRO A 34 3.62 -8.82 18.41
C PRO A 34 3.14 -10.27 18.60
N ASP A 35 1.98 -10.48 19.23
CA ASP A 35 1.38 -11.80 19.41
C ASP A 35 0.69 -12.26 18.12
N THR A 36 1.47 -12.90 17.25
CA THR A 36 1.02 -13.39 15.94
C THR A 36 1.87 -14.56 15.47
N GLU A 37 1.26 -15.44 14.67
CA GLU A 37 1.95 -16.55 14.00
C GLU A 37 2.53 -16.14 12.63
N ALA A 38 2.23 -14.93 12.17
CA ALA A 38 2.72 -14.45 10.88
C ALA A 38 4.24 -14.27 10.88
N GLU A 39 4.89 -14.75 9.83
CA GLU A 39 6.33 -14.60 9.66
C GLU A 39 6.73 -13.18 9.28
N VAL A 40 5.85 -12.46 8.56
CA VAL A 40 6.01 -11.06 8.17
C VAL A 40 4.83 -10.23 8.67
N VAL A 41 5.13 -9.20 9.46
CA VAL A 41 4.14 -8.25 9.96
C VAL A 41 4.37 -6.88 9.33
N CYS A 42 3.43 -6.42 8.51
CA CYS A 42 3.45 -5.12 7.89
C CYS A 42 2.59 -4.14 8.68
N VAL A 43 3.22 -3.27 9.48
CA VAL A 43 2.53 -2.26 10.27
C VAL A 43 2.31 -1.01 9.43
N ASP A 44 1.06 -0.61 9.28
CA ASP A 44 0.66 0.69 8.78
C ASP A 44 0.81 1.73 9.90
N THR A 45 1.68 2.72 9.70
CA THR A 45 1.90 3.81 10.65
C THR A 45 1.02 5.03 10.37
N ASP A 46 0.26 5.03 9.26
CA ASP A 46 -0.60 6.13 8.79
C ASP A 46 0.08 7.51 8.92
N SER A 47 1.37 7.58 8.57
CA SER A 47 2.24 8.72 8.88
C SER A 47 2.48 9.64 7.71
N ARG A 48 2.18 9.21 6.48
CA ARG A 48 2.52 9.94 5.24
C ARG A 48 2.03 11.39 5.24
N SER A 49 0.74 11.58 5.52
CA SER A 49 0.06 12.90 5.46
C SER A 49 0.05 13.62 6.81
N LEU A 50 0.70 13.09 7.84
CA LEU A 50 0.83 13.78 9.13
C LEU A 50 1.79 14.96 9.03
N ALA A 51 1.72 15.88 9.99
CA ALA A 51 2.78 16.88 10.16
C ALA A 51 4.12 16.18 10.48
N PRO A 52 5.28 16.71 10.03
CA PRO A 52 6.56 16.04 10.16
C PRO A 52 6.90 15.53 11.57
N GLN A 53 6.65 16.34 12.59
CA GLN A 53 6.92 15.99 13.99
C GLN A 53 5.97 14.91 14.52
N ALA A 54 4.71 14.91 14.06
CA ALA A 54 3.73 13.91 14.42
C ALA A 54 4.03 12.56 13.76
N ALA A 55 4.42 12.57 12.48
CA ALA A 55 4.90 11.38 11.76
C ALA A 55 6.12 10.77 12.47
N GLU A 56 7.11 11.59 12.82
CA GLU A 56 8.30 11.16 13.55
C GLU A 56 7.95 10.54 14.92
N ALA A 57 7.07 11.19 15.69
CA ALA A 57 6.66 10.70 17.01
C ALA A 57 5.92 9.36 16.94
N VAL A 58 4.97 9.20 16.01
CA VAL A 58 4.21 7.95 15.81
C VAL A 58 5.13 6.82 15.38
N VAL A 59 5.98 7.05 14.38
CA VAL A 59 6.92 6.04 13.88
C VAL A 59 7.93 5.66 14.96
N ALA A 60 8.46 6.61 15.72
CA ALA A 60 9.37 6.32 16.83
C ALA A 60 8.70 5.48 17.93
N ALA A 61 7.44 5.75 18.24
CA ALA A 61 6.68 4.99 19.24
C ALA A 61 6.48 3.53 18.80
N ILE A 62 6.04 3.32 17.57
CA ILE A 62 5.86 1.97 16.99
C ILE A 62 7.22 1.27 16.90
N ALA A 63 8.26 1.94 16.42
CA ALA A 63 9.59 1.35 16.31
C ALA A 63 10.18 0.91 17.66
N ARG A 64 9.90 1.63 18.76
CA ARG A 64 10.28 1.19 20.12
C ARG A 64 9.54 -0.08 20.55
N GLN A 65 8.24 -0.19 20.24
CA GLN A 65 7.48 -1.42 20.51
C GLN A 65 8.05 -2.59 19.69
N VAL A 66 8.37 -2.35 18.43
CA VAL A 66 9.02 -3.34 17.55
C VAL A 66 10.39 -3.75 18.10
N ALA A 67 11.22 -2.80 18.54
CA ALA A 67 12.51 -3.10 19.16
C ALA A 67 12.36 -4.01 20.39
N ALA A 68 11.36 -3.75 21.23
CA ALA A 68 11.07 -4.55 22.42
C ALA A 68 10.64 -5.98 22.08
N ALA A 69 9.98 -6.19 20.93
CA ALA A 69 9.58 -7.51 20.44
C ALA A 69 10.73 -8.32 19.82
N ARG A 70 11.93 -7.72 19.64
CA ARG A 70 13.15 -8.38 19.14
C ARG A 70 12.93 -9.21 17.84
N PRO A 71 12.41 -8.60 16.76
CA PRO A 71 12.24 -9.30 15.49
C PRO A 71 13.60 -9.70 14.89
N ASP A 72 13.59 -10.69 13.99
CA ASP A 72 14.79 -11.16 13.30
C ASP A 72 15.39 -10.07 12.40
N TRP A 73 14.54 -9.17 11.91
CA TRP A 73 14.93 -7.93 11.24
C TRP A 73 13.74 -6.98 11.09
N VAL A 74 14.06 -5.72 10.80
CA VAL A 74 13.10 -4.66 10.52
C VAL A 74 13.37 -4.07 9.14
N TYR A 75 12.30 -3.82 8.38
CA TYR A 75 12.35 -3.13 7.11
C TYR A 75 11.49 -1.87 7.17
N LYS A 76 12.00 -0.74 6.67
CA LYS A 76 11.20 0.48 6.52
C LYS A 76 10.76 0.65 5.08
N LYS A 77 9.47 0.55 4.83
CA LYS A 77 8.87 0.86 3.52
C LYS A 77 8.77 2.37 3.36
N CYS A 78 9.21 2.87 2.20
CA CYS A 78 8.95 4.23 1.76
C CYS A 78 7.96 4.26 0.58
N ASP A 79 7.31 5.39 0.35
CA ASP A 79 6.52 5.61 -0.85
C ASP A 79 7.37 5.43 -2.12
N SER A 80 6.74 4.96 -3.19
CA SER A 80 7.42 4.59 -4.43
C SER A 80 7.99 5.78 -5.21
N VAL A 81 7.65 7.01 -4.87
CA VAL A 81 8.23 8.22 -5.43
C VAL A 81 8.67 9.19 -4.32
N LEU A 82 9.03 8.64 -3.15
CA LEU A 82 9.56 9.39 -2.00
C LEU A 82 8.61 10.46 -1.43
N ARG A 83 7.30 10.25 -1.48
CA ARG A 83 6.33 11.10 -0.75
C ARG A 83 6.37 10.81 0.76
N GLY A 84 5.86 11.73 1.56
CA GLY A 84 5.90 11.65 3.02
C GLY A 84 7.26 12.01 3.63
N HIS A 85 7.48 11.56 4.87
CA HIS A 85 8.59 11.99 5.72
C HIS A 85 9.76 11.00 5.75
N VAL A 86 10.13 10.44 4.58
CA VAL A 86 11.03 9.28 4.44
C VAL A 86 12.31 9.39 5.29
N ARG A 87 13.01 10.53 5.23
CA ARG A 87 14.24 10.74 6.03
C ARG A 87 13.96 10.71 7.53
N ARG A 88 12.98 11.47 8.00
CA ARG A 88 12.65 11.58 9.44
C ARG A 88 12.21 10.25 10.01
N GLU A 89 11.33 9.55 9.29
CA GLU A 89 10.86 8.23 9.71
C GLU A 89 12.01 7.22 9.73
N THR A 90 12.89 7.25 8.73
CA THR A 90 14.10 6.40 8.72
C THR A 90 14.98 6.66 9.94
N GLN A 91 15.24 7.93 10.26
CA GLN A 91 16.04 8.33 11.42
C GLN A 91 15.38 7.92 12.74
N ALA A 92 14.06 8.06 12.86
CA ALA A 92 13.30 7.61 14.02
C ALA A 92 13.41 6.09 14.25
N VAL A 93 13.31 5.30 13.17
CA VAL A 93 13.48 3.84 13.23
C VAL A 93 14.93 3.46 13.56
N MET A 94 15.90 4.12 12.94
CA MET A 94 17.32 3.92 13.25
C MET A 94 17.62 4.17 14.73
N ALA A 95 17.12 5.28 15.29
CA ALA A 95 17.30 5.61 16.70
C ALA A 95 16.66 4.57 17.63
N ALA A 96 15.41 4.17 17.36
CA ALA A 96 14.70 3.18 18.17
C ALA A 96 15.36 1.79 18.14
N LEU A 97 15.99 1.42 17.02
CA LEU A 97 16.68 0.14 16.82
C LEU A 97 18.19 0.20 17.12
N ASN A 98 18.71 1.34 17.58
CA ASN A 98 20.13 1.60 17.80
C ASN A 98 21.01 1.28 16.56
N ARG A 99 20.56 1.70 15.38
CA ARG A 99 21.29 1.53 14.10
C ARG A 99 21.96 2.84 13.70
N ARG A 100 23.23 2.77 13.32
CA ARG A 100 24.00 3.94 12.86
C ARG A 100 23.94 4.15 11.35
N ARG A 101 23.50 3.13 10.61
CA ARG A 101 23.43 3.12 9.15
C ARG A 101 22.08 2.64 8.65
N ALA A 102 21.58 3.28 7.62
CA ALA A 102 20.52 2.79 6.75
C ALA A 102 20.96 2.80 5.29
N VAL A 103 20.45 1.85 4.52
CA VAL A 103 20.53 1.88 3.05
C VAL A 103 19.12 2.05 2.53
N LEU A 104 18.89 3.16 1.85
CA LEU A 104 17.61 3.53 1.26
C LEU A 104 17.67 3.25 -0.24
N VAL A 105 16.97 2.20 -0.68
CA VAL A 105 16.79 1.83 -2.09
C VAL A 105 15.35 2.12 -2.49
N PRO A 106 15.04 3.37 -2.92
CA PRO A 106 13.67 3.75 -3.26
C PRO A 106 13.29 3.35 -4.69
N ALA A 107 14.25 2.90 -5.50
CA ALA A 107 14.03 2.39 -6.84
C ALA A 107 13.20 1.10 -6.83
N ASN A 108 12.36 0.95 -7.86
CA ASN A 108 11.70 -0.31 -8.21
C ASN A 108 11.83 -0.50 -9.73
N PRO A 109 12.99 -0.98 -10.22
CA PRO A 109 13.22 -1.17 -11.65
C PRO A 109 12.15 -2.02 -12.34
N SER A 110 11.55 -2.99 -11.64
CA SER A 110 10.43 -3.80 -12.16
C SER A 110 9.20 -2.97 -12.56
N ARG A 111 9.12 -1.72 -12.06
CA ARG A 111 8.04 -0.76 -12.30
C ARG A 111 8.54 0.49 -13.04
N GLY A 112 9.73 0.41 -13.65
CA GLY A 112 10.36 1.53 -14.36
C GLY A 112 10.74 2.70 -13.45
N ARG A 113 11.01 2.46 -12.17
CA ARG A 113 11.40 3.52 -11.22
C ARG A 113 12.84 3.31 -10.80
N VAL A 114 13.73 4.25 -11.13
CA VAL A 114 15.18 4.07 -10.96
C VAL A 114 15.85 5.29 -10.33
N VAL A 115 17.02 5.07 -9.73
CA VAL A 115 17.91 6.15 -9.28
C VAL A 115 19.20 6.07 -10.09
N ARG A 116 19.48 7.11 -10.87
CA ARG A 116 20.67 7.23 -11.72
C ARG A 116 21.39 8.51 -11.37
N ASN A 117 22.68 8.43 -11.04
CA ASN A 117 23.50 9.58 -10.66
C ASN A 117 22.87 10.49 -9.58
N GLY A 118 22.17 9.89 -8.61
CA GLY A 118 21.48 10.61 -7.53
C GLY A 118 20.15 11.27 -7.92
N GLU A 119 19.68 11.07 -9.15
CA GLU A 119 18.39 11.56 -9.65
C GLU A 119 17.38 10.43 -9.80
N TYR A 120 16.12 10.69 -9.46
CA TYR A 120 15.02 9.74 -9.51
C TYR A 120 14.28 9.86 -10.84
N PHE A 121 14.04 8.72 -11.49
CA PHE A 121 13.33 8.64 -12.77
C PHE A 121 12.10 7.74 -12.67
N VAL A 122 11.07 8.06 -13.46
CA VAL A 122 9.91 7.21 -13.75
C VAL A 122 9.82 7.02 -15.26
N GLY A 123 10.03 5.78 -15.70
CA GLY A 123 10.36 5.48 -17.10
C GLY A 123 11.63 6.23 -17.49
N GLU A 124 11.55 6.96 -18.61
CA GLU A 124 12.65 7.78 -19.12
C GLU A 124 12.63 9.22 -18.59
N GLN A 125 11.61 9.60 -17.80
CA GLN A 125 11.43 10.98 -17.34
C GLN A 125 12.00 11.19 -15.93
N PRO A 126 12.75 12.28 -15.69
CA PRO A 126 13.06 12.74 -14.33
C PRO A 126 11.77 12.95 -13.52
N LEU A 127 11.80 12.63 -12.23
CA LEU A 127 10.59 12.59 -11.38
C LEU A 127 9.82 13.92 -11.38
N ASP A 128 10.52 15.04 -11.41
CA ASP A 128 9.97 16.40 -11.44
C ASP A 128 9.40 16.84 -12.79
N GLN A 129 9.53 16.01 -13.82
CA GLN A 129 8.93 16.19 -15.14
C GLN A 129 7.73 15.26 -15.37
N THR A 130 7.36 14.49 -14.36
CA THR A 130 6.20 13.59 -14.40
C THR A 130 4.95 14.25 -13.81
N GLU A 131 3.82 13.53 -13.82
CA GLU A 131 2.61 13.91 -13.09
C GLU A 131 2.83 14.11 -11.58
N PHE A 132 3.83 13.45 -10.97
CA PHE A 132 4.15 13.58 -9.54
C PHE A 132 4.72 14.96 -9.17
N ALA A 133 5.16 15.75 -10.15
CA ALA A 133 5.52 17.14 -9.93
C ALA A 133 4.34 17.99 -9.41
N ARG A 134 3.12 17.54 -9.70
CA ARG A 134 1.85 18.19 -9.33
C ARG A 134 1.08 17.42 -8.25
N ASP A 135 1.73 16.49 -7.54
CA ASP A 135 1.10 15.81 -6.40
C ASP A 135 0.60 16.88 -5.40
N PRO A 136 -0.67 16.83 -4.97
CA PRO A 136 -1.29 17.90 -4.21
C PRO A 136 -0.75 18.03 -2.78
N GLU A 137 -0.20 16.96 -2.21
CA GLU A 137 0.32 16.94 -0.84
C GLU A 137 1.85 16.95 -0.80
N HIS A 138 2.48 16.26 -1.75
CA HIS A 138 3.91 16.07 -1.81
C HIS A 138 4.45 16.31 -3.23
N PRO A 139 4.37 17.55 -3.76
CA PRO A 139 4.86 17.85 -5.09
C PRO A 139 6.34 17.48 -5.19
N ARG A 140 6.72 16.76 -6.24
CA ARG A 140 8.11 16.38 -6.51
C ARG A 140 8.73 17.42 -7.43
N THR A 141 9.24 18.52 -6.86
CA THR A 141 9.74 19.68 -7.62
C THR A 141 11.20 19.57 -8.08
N THR A 142 11.86 18.45 -7.78
CA THR A 142 13.24 18.13 -8.15
C THR A 142 13.36 16.62 -8.34
N ALA A 143 14.17 16.17 -9.30
CA ALA A 143 14.53 14.76 -9.43
C ALA A 143 15.64 14.34 -8.45
N ARG A 144 16.37 15.29 -7.86
CA ARG A 144 17.53 14.99 -7.00
C ARG A 144 17.10 14.37 -5.68
N VAL A 145 17.50 13.12 -5.46
CA VAL A 145 17.08 12.33 -4.29
C VAL A 145 17.49 12.99 -2.98
N ALA A 146 18.68 13.57 -2.90
CA ALA A 146 19.13 14.30 -1.71
C ALA A 146 18.20 15.48 -1.39
N GLU A 147 17.79 16.26 -2.38
CA GLU A 147 16.89 17.40 -2.19
C GLU A 147 15.48 16.94 -1.81
N LEU A 148 14.97 15.87 -2.45
CA LEU A 148 13.68 15.23 -2.09
C LEU A 148 13.63 14.76 -0.63
N LEU A 149 14.77 14.37 -0.09
CA LEU A 149 14.92 13.90 1.30
C LEU A 149 15.30 15.03 2.28
N GLY A 150 15.38 16.28 1.80
CA GLY A 150 15.62 17.47 2.62
C GLY A 150 17.11 17.77 2.88
N GLY A 151 18.01 17.37 1.98
CA GLY A 151 19.43 17.71 2.00
C GLY A 151 20.31 16.59 2.56
N GLU A 152 21.15 16.94 3.54
CA GLU A 152 22.14 16.01 4.11
C GLU A 152 21.49 14.75 4.71
N LEU A 153 22.09 13.60 4.42
CA LEU A 153 21.60 12.26 4.76
C LEU A 153 22.54 11.57 5.75
N THR A 154 22.74 12.15 6.92
CA THR A 154 23.63 11.57 7.94
C THR A 154 23.20 10.15 8.30
N GLY A 155 24.10 9.18 8.08
CA GLY A 155 23.85 7.76 8.34
C GLY A 155 22.93 7.06 7.35
N VAL A 156 22.42 7.74 6.31
CA VAL A 156 21.54 7.15 5.29
C VAL A 156 22.24 7.19 3.94
N VAL A 157 22.47 6.02 3.35
CA VAL A 157 23.07 5.89 2.02
C VAL A 157 21.98 5.60 1.00
N VAL A 158 21.95 6.36 -0.10
CA VAL A 158 21.06 6.09 -1.24
C VAL A 158 21.91 5.71 -2.45
N PRO A 159 22.00 4.42 -2.82
CA PRO A 159 22.79 4.01 -3.96
C PRO A 159 22.05 4.22 -5.28
N ASN A 160 22.81 4.41 -6.36
CA ASN A 160 22.26 4.28 -7.71
C ASN A 160 21.74 2.86 -7.91
N THR A 161 20.56 2.75 -8.50
CA THR A 161 19.84 1.49 -8.68
C THR A 161 18.99 1.62 -9.94
N GLU A 162 19.45 1.02 -11.03
CA GLU A 162 18.83 1.13 -12.35
C GLU A 162 18.22 -0.19 -12.82
N THR A 163 18.78 -1.30 -12.36
CA THR A 163 18.40 -2.64 -12.79
C THR A 163 17.98 -3.52 -11.62
N PRO A 164 17.20 -4.60 -11.86
CA PRO A 164 16.96 -5.62 -10.84
C PRO A 164 18.25 -6.21 -10.26
N GLY A 165 19.32 -6.31 -11.06
CA GLY A 165 20.63 -6.78 -10.62
C GLY A 165 21.28 -5.84 -9.59
N ASP A 166 21.11 -4.53 -9.73
CA ASP A 166 21.58 -3.56 -8.73
C ASP A 166 20.83 -3.73 -7.41
N VAL A 167 19.51 -3.93 -7.47
CA VAL A 167 18.68 -4.18 -6.28
C VAL A 167 19.17 -5.42 -5.54
N ASP A 168 19.44 -6.51 -6.27
CA ASP A 168 19.99 -7.74 -5.70
C ASP A 168 21.37 -7.47 -5.09
N ALA A 169 22.28 -6.79 -5.79
CA ALA A 169 23.60 -6.45 -5.27
C ALA A 169 23.53 -5.66 -3.95
N HIS A 170 22.64 -4.67 -3.85
CA HIS A 170 22.42 -3.92 -2.60
C HIS A 170 21.88 -4.81 -1.49
N ALA A 171 20.98 -5.76 -1.80
CA ALA A 171 20.43 -6.69 -0.83
C ALA A 171 21.46 -7.72 -0.33
N PHE A 172 22.36 -8.17 -1.20
CA PHE A 172 23.46 -9.08 -0.85
C PHE A 172 24.55 -8.36 -0.05
N GLY A 173 24.82 -7.09 -0.34
CA GLY A 173 25.83 -6.29 0.36
C GLY A 173 25.44 -5.80 1.76
N LEU A 174 24.19 -6.01 2.18
CA LEU A 174 23.70 -5.56 3.49
C LEU A 174 24.21 -6.41 4.65
N ASP A 175 24.80 -5.75 5.65
CA ASP A 175 25.11 -6.30 6.97
C ASP A 175 23.89 -6.29 7.92
N GLU A 176 23.98 -7.04 9.02
CA GLU A 176 22.90 -7.18 10.01
C GLU A 176 22.67 -5.92 10.88
N THR A 177 23.58 -4.95 10.81
CA THR A 177 23.51 -3.70 11.59
C THR A 177 22.94 -2.53 10.81
N THR A 178 22.69 -2.71 9.52
CA THR A 178 22.18 -1.69 8.64
C THR A 178 20.67 -1.83 8.49
N LEU A 179 19.94 -0.73 8.66
CA LEU A 179 18.49 -0.70 8.43
C LEU A 179 18.20 -0.68 6.91
N PRO A 180 17.54 -1.71 6.35
CA PRO A 180 17.05 -1.64 4.98
C PRO A 180 15.80 -0.76 4.90
N VAL A 181 15.83 0.19 3.97
CA VAL A 181 14.72 1.10 3.66
C VAL A 181 14.46 1.08 2.16
N GLY A 182 13.21 1.06 1.71
CA GLY A 182 12.96 1.12 0.27
C GLY A 182 11.57 0.69 -0.18
N GLY A 183 11.50 0.31 -1.46
CA GLY A 183 10.32 -0.22 -2.13
C GLY A 183 10.23 -1.76 -2.15
N VAL A 184 9.23 -2.27 -2.85
CA VAL A 184 8.94 -3.72 -2.92
C VAL A 184 10.04 -4.54 -3.56
N ASP A 185 10.75 -4.02 -4.57
CA ASP A 185 11.82 -4.77 -5.25
C ASP A 185 12.96 -5.10 -4.28
N PHE A 186 13.35 -4.13 -3.45
CA PHE A 186 14.41 -4.31 -2.46
C PHE A 186 13.99 -5.25 -1.32
N PHE A 187 12.74 -5.12 -0.87
CA PHE A 187 12.18 -6.05 0.11
C PHE A 187 12.15 -7.49 -0.41
N GLU A 188 11.70 -7.72 -1.65
CA GLU A 188 11.68 -9.06 -2.23
C GLU A 188 13.09 -9.64 -2.42
N ALA A 189 14.07 -8.83 -2.80
CA ALA A 189 15.47 -9.26 -2.88
C ALA A 189 16.01 -9.76 -1.53
N LEU A 190 15.69 -9.04 -0.45
CA LEU A 190 16.04 -9.43 0.92
C LEU A 190 15.32 -10.71 1.36
N LEU A 191 14.05 -10.88 1.00
CA LEU A 191 13.33 -12.13 1.25
C LEU A 191 13.92 -13.31 0.48
N ARG A 192 14.32 -13.13 -0.80
CA ARG A 192 14.96 -14.19 -1.58
C ARG A 192 16.25 -14.68 -0.92
N ARG A 193 17.09 -13.77 -0.43
CA ARG A 193 18.33 -14.11 0.30
C ARG A 193 18.07 -14.99 1.53
N ARG A 194 16.98 -14.74 2.27
CA ARG A 194 16.64 -15.50 3.50
C ARG A 194 15.78 -16.74 3.24
N GLY A 195 15.00 -16.75 2.17
CA GLY A 195 14.02 -17.77 1.84
C GLY A 195 14.38 -18.60 0.61
N ALA A 196 15.66 -18.71 0.25
CA ALA A 196 16.13 -19.31 -1.01
C ALA A 196 15.65 -20.75 -1.29
N ALA A 197 15.11 -21.46 -0.30
CA ALA A 197 14.52 -22.80 -0.44
C ALA A 197 12.98 -22.83 -0.39
N ARG A 198 12.28 -21.69 -0.29
CA ARG A 198 10.83 -21.65 -0.21
C ARG A 198 10.19 -21.74 -1.59
N ALA A 199 9.19 -22.61 -1.72
CA ALA A 199 8.32 -22.62 -2.88
C ALA A 199 7.55 -21.30 -2.93
N ALA A 200 7.70 -20.55 -4.02
CA ALA A 200 6.86 -19.39 -4.26
C ALA A 200 5.39 -19.85 -4.31
N VAL A 201 4.51 -19.15 -3.60
CA VAL A 201 3.08 -19.34 -3.79
C VAL A 201 2.78 -18.80 -5.17
N SER A 202 2.32 -19.66 -6.08
CA SER A 202 1.87 -19.22 -7.39
C SER A 202 0.83 -18.12 -7.19
N ALA A 203 0.87 -17.07 -8.02
CA ALA A 203 -0.20 -16.08 -8.03
C ALA A 203 -1.50 -16.88 -8.22
N GLY A 204 -2.29 -16.98 -7.15
CA GLY A 204 -3.56 -17.68 -7.20
C GLY A 204 -4.37 -17.03 -8.30
N SER A 205 -5.06 -17.83 -9.12
CA SER A 205 -5.86 -17.24 -10.18
C SER A 205 -6.86 -16.25 -9.58
N ALA A 206 -7.32 -16.39 -8.33
CA ALA A 206 -8.46 -15.77 -7.67
C ALA A 206 -8.51 -14.23 -7.43
N ALA A 207 -7.72 -13.43 -8.16
CA ALA A 207 -8.30 -12.19 -8.70
C ALA A 207 -9.29 -12.50 -9.84
N SER A 208 -9.05 -13.56 -10.60
CA SER A 208 -9.91 -14.23 -11.56
C SER A 208 -11.29 -14.41 -10.96
N ALA A 209 -12.24 -13.60 -11.42
CA ALA A 209 -13.44 -14.10 -12.06
C ALA A 209 -14.10 -15.33 -11.41
N GLY A 210 -14.18 -15.39 -10.08
CA GLY A 210 -15.08 -16.30 -9.39
C GLY A 210 -16.49 -15.70 -9.43
N ASN A 211 -17.53 -16.56 -9.48
CA ASN A 211 -18.95 -16.20 -9.37
C ASN A 211 -19.34 -15.56 -8.01
N GLY A 212 -18.35 -15.15 -7.22
CA GLY A 212 -18.51 -14.46 -5.95
C GLY A 212 -18.83 -12.98 -6.14
N SER A 213 -19.64 -12.48 -5.23
CA SER A 213 -20.07 -11.10 -5.14
C SER A 213 -18.92 -10.12 -4.88
N VAL A 214 -19.02 -8.92 -5.45
CA VAL A 214 -17.94 -7.92 -5.41
C VAL A 214 -18.49 -6.55 -5.07
N LEU A 215 -17.86 -5.88 -4.12
CA LEU A 215 -18.04 -4.44 -3.92
C LEU A 215 -16.73 -3.73 -4.26
N VAL A 216 -16.78 -2.85 -5.27
CA VAL A 216 -15.63 -2.03 -5.67
C VAL A 216 -15.79 -0.64 -5.05
N VAL A 217 -14.73 -0.15 -4.43
CA VAL A 217 -14.68 1.17 -3.76
C VAL A 217 -13.58 2.00 -4.39
N CYS A 218 -13.97 3.06 -5.11
CA CYS A 218 -13.06 3.99 -5.78
C CYS A 218 -13.03 5.35 -5.08
N GLY A 219 -12.02 5.60 -4.25
CA GLY A 219 -11.84 6.89 -3.61
C GLY A 219 -10.90 7.87 -4.30
N SER A 220 -10.35 7.50 -5.47
CA SER A 220 -9.47 8.38 -6.25
C SER A 220 -10.26 9.16 -7.30
N ALA A 221 -10.14 10.49 -7.28
CA ALA A 221 -10.72 11.37 -8.31
C ALA A 221 -10.09 11.13 -9.67
N ALA A 222 -8.77 10.91 -9.70
CA ALA A 222 -8.03 10.63 -10.92
C ALA A 222 -8.46 9.30 -11.56
N ALA A 223 -8.79 8.28 -10.76
CA ALA A 223 -9.20 6.97 -11.26
C ALA A 223 -10.70 6.87 -11.58
N TRP A 224 -11.52 7.78 -11.01
CA TRP A 224 -12.97 7.68 -11.05
C TRP A 224 -13.56 7.58 -12.46
N SER A 225 -13.10 8.42 -13.39
CA SER A 225 -13.59 8.46 -14.77
C SER A 225 -13.41 7.10 -15.47
N VAL A 226 -12.22 6.52 -15.34
CA VAL A 226 -11.85 5.21 -15.89
C VAL A 226 -12.66 4.10 -15.24
N ARG A 227 -12.72 4.06 -13.90
CA ARG A 227 -13.46 3.02 -13.15
C ARG A 227 -14.95 3.03 -13.48
N ARG A 228 -15.56 4.22 -13.58
CA ARG A 228 -16.95 4.38 -13.99
C ARG A 228 -17.20 3.87 -15.41
N ALA A 229 -16.31 4.20 -16.35
CA ALA A 229 -16.44 3.73 -17.73
C ALA A 229 -16.37 2.19 -17.81
N GLU A 230 -15.43 1.57 -17.11
CA GLU A 230 -15.29 0.12 -17.06
C GLU A 230 -16.49 -0.59 -16.44
N ALA A 231 -17.04 -0.03 -15.35
CA ALA A 231 -18.23 -0.55 -14.69
C ALA A 231 -19.45 -0.49 -15.61
N ARG A 232 -19.68 0.66 -16.26
CA ARG A 232 -20.79 0.86 -17.21
C ARG A 232 -20.71 -0.08 -18.42
N ALA A 233 -19.53 -0.25 -19.00
CA ALA A 233 -19.31 -1.19 -20.11
C ALA A 233 -19.68 -2.63 -19.75
N ARG A 234 -19.67 -2.97 -18.46
CA ARG A 234 -20.01 -4.30 -17.94
C ARG A 234 -21.40 -4.40 -17.35
N GLY A 235 -22.20 -3.33 -17.36
CA GLY A 235 -23.53 -3.29 -16.76
C GLY A 235 -23.52 -3.27 -15.22
N VAL A 236 -22.40 -2.93 -14.60
CA VAL A 236 -22.30 -2.80 -13.14
C VAL A 236 -22.91 -1.47 -12.70
N ALA A 237 -23.75 -1.51 -11.67
CA ALA A 237 -24.34 -0.31 -11.09
C ALA A 237 -23.26 0.58 -10.44
N VAL A 238 -23.30 1.88 -10.73
CA VAL A 238 -22.31 2.87 -10.29
C VAL A 238 -22.95 3.93 -9.41
N PHE A 239 -22.35 4.17 -8.24
CA PHE A 239 -22.87 5.09 -7.22
C PHE A 239 -21.80 6.15 -6.82
N PRO A 240 -21.81 7.34 -7.45
CA PRO A 240 -21.04 8.51 -6.97
C PRO A 240 -21.67 9.12 -5.71
N GLN A 241 -20.97 10.07 -5.06
CA GLN A 241 -21.58 10.88 -4.01
C GLN A 241 -22.65 11.84 -4.58
N PRO A 242 -23.73 12.14 -3.80
CA PRO A 242 -24.04 11.58 -2.49
C PRO A 242 -24.59 10.14 -2.62
N HIS A 243 -24.25 9.29 -1.64
CA HIS A 243 -24.61 7.88 -1.70
C HIS A 243 -25.98 7.60 -1.10
N ASP A 244 -26.80 6.83 -1.81
CA ASP A 244 -28.00 6.20 -1.27
C ASP A 244 -27.70 4.74 -0.92
N VAL A 245 -27.56 4.47 0.37
CA VAL A 245 -27.23 3.13 0.91
C VAL A 245 -28.30 2.10 0.51
N ALA A 246 -29.58 2.46 0.50
CA ALA A 246 -30.66 1.54 0.17
C ALA A 246 -30.61 1.15 -1.31
N ALA A 247 -30.40 2.12 -2.20
CA ALA A 247 -30.23 1.89 -3.63
C ALA A 247 -28.99 1.04 -3.92
N ILE A 248 -27.86 1.31 -3.25
CA ILE A 248 -26.64 0.50 -3.37
C ILE A 248 -26.91 -0.95 -2.98
N CYS A 249 -27.53 -1.17 -1.82
CA CYS A 249 -27.83 -2.52 -1.34
C CYS A 249 -28.80 -3.26 -2.28
N ALA A 250 -29.81 -2.57 -2.80
CA ALA A 250 -30.78 -3.15 -3.74
C ALA A 250 -30.11 -3.58 -5.05
N ALA A 251 -29.31 -2.69 -5.66
CA ALA A 251 -28.58 -3.00 -6.90
C ALA A 251 -27.56 -4.12 -6.68
N TRP A 252 -26.85 -4.10 -5.55
CA TRP A 252 -25.91 -5.15 -5.21
C TRP A 252 -26.62 -6.50 -5.01
N ARG A 253 -27.79 -6.56 -4.35
CA ARG A 253 -28.54 -7.83 -4.21
C ARG A 253 -29.01 -8.38 -5.55
N ALA A 254 -29.35 -7.51 -6.50
CA ALA A 254 -29.78 -7.92 -7.83
C ALA A 254 -28.62 -8.44 -8.70
N ALA A 255 -27.47 -7.77 -8.70
CA ALA A 255 -26.37 -8.08 -9.61
C ALA A 255 -25.16 -8.75 -8.94
N ARG A 256 -25.19 -8.90 -7.62
CA ARG A 256 -24.06 -9.33 -6.76
C ARG A 256 -22.80 -8.48 -6.92
N THR A 257 -22.90 -7.32 -7.58
CA THR A 257 -21.77 -6.44 -7.92
C THR A 257 -22.20 -4.98 -7.91
N ALA A 258 -21.38 -4.10 -7.33
CA ALA A 258 -21.59 -2.65 -7.40
C ALA A 258 -20.25 -1.89 -7.32
N LEU A 259 -20.20 -0.70 -7.93
CA LEU A 259 -19.14 0.28 -7.78
C LEU A 259 -19.66 1.46 -6.95
N ILE A 260 -19.05 1.70 -5.79
CA ILE A 260 -19.22 2.92 -5.00
C ILE A 260 -17.96 3.77 -5.19
N GLY A 261 -18.10 5.07 -5.41
CA GLY A 261 -16.93 5.94 -5.39
C GLY A 261 -17.25 7.38 -5.08
N ILE A 262 -16.21 8.21 -5.01
CA ILE A 262 -16.37 9.62 -4.65
C ILE A 262 -17.25 10.36 -5.67
N GLY A 263 -17.10 10.09 -6.97
CA GLY A 263 -17.76 10.89 -8.00
C GLY A 263 -16.92 12.09 -8.47
N ASP A 264 -17.47 12.77 -9.47
CA ASP A 264 -16.95 13.99 -10.11
C ASP A 264 -18.08 15.02 -10.31
N GLY A 265 -19.16 14.91 -9.52
CA GLY A 265 -20.37 15.73 -9.63
C GLY A 265 -20.39 16.93 -8.69
N PRO A 266 -21.49 17.70 -8.65
CA PRO A 266 -21.62 18.88 -7.79
C PRO A 266 -21.41 18.58 -6.30
N ALA A 267 -21.81 17.40 -5.83
CA ALA A 267 -21.68 16.99 -4.42
C ALA A 267 -20.23 16.75 -3.95
N THR A 268 -19.28 16.68 -4.90
CA THR A 268 -17.84 16.60 -4.59
C THR A 268 -17.12 17.93 -4.75
N SER A 269 -17.77 18.92 -5.38
CA SER A 269 -17.16 20.21 -5.66
C SER A 269 -16.85 20.98 -4.37
N GLY A 270 -15.64 21.52 -4.26
CA GLY A 270 -15.21 22.34 -3.12
C GLY A 270 -14.94 21.57 -1.81
N ARG A 271 -15.06 20.24 -1.80
CA ARG A 271 -14.78 19.41 -0.62
C ARG A 271 -13.34 18.91 -0.66
N SER A 272 -12.71 18.81 0.50
CA SER A 272 -11.37 18.27 0.63
C SER A 272 -11.34 16.77 0.33
N PRO A 273 -10.21 16.21 -0.16
CA PRO A 273 -10.05 14.77 -0.34
C PRO A 273 -10.35 13.96 0.92
N GLY A 274 -9.96 14.45 2.10
CA GLY A 274 -10.22 13.80 3.39
C GLY A 274 -11.71 13.70 3.72
N GLU A 275 -12.48 14.76 3.49
CA GLU A 275 -13.94 14.75 3.69
C GLU A 275 -14.64 13.79 2.74
N LEU A 276 -14.21 13.73 1.48
CA LEU A 276 -14.75 12.83 0.48
C LEU A 276 -14.47 11.36 0.84
N VAL A 277 -13.24 11.05 1.25
CA VAL A 277 -12.84 9.70 1.68
C VAL A 277 -13.56 9.28 2.95
N SER A 278 -13.71 10.18 3.93
CA SER A 278 -14.44 9.91 5.17
C SER A 278 -15.91 9.59 4.90
N ALA A 279 -16.58 10.39 4.07
CA ALA A 279 -17.96 10.15 3.67
C ALA A 279 -18.12 8.83 2.90
N LEU A 280 -17.21 8.53 1.96
CA LEU A 280 -17.18 7.26 1.24
C LEU A 280 -17.01 6.07 2.20
N ALA A 281 -16.08 6.16 3.15
CA ALA A 281 -15.85 5.11 4.13
C ALA A 281 -17.08 4.86 5.00
N GLY A 282 -17.75 5.91 5.47
CA GLY A 282 -19.02 5.82 6.21
C GLY A 282 -20.09 5.04 5.42
N THR A 283 -20.32 5.42 4.15
CA THR A 283 -21.22 4.68 3.25
C THR A 283 -20.82 3.21 3.11
N VAL A 284 -19.53 2.93 2.90
CA VAL A 284 -19.06 1.55 2.74
C VAL A 284 -19.34 0.72 3.99
N VAL A 285 -19.08 1.24 5.20
CA VAL A 285 -19.41 0.55 6.46
C VAL A 285 -20.89 0.22 6.54
N GLU A 286 -21.73 1.19 6.20
CA GLU A 286 -23.17 1.03 6.18
C GLU A 286 -23.66 -0.03 5.19
N VAL A 287 -23.06 -0.07 4.00
CA VAL A 287 -23.38 -1.06 2.97
C VAL A 287 -22.93 -2.45 3.39
N VAL A 288 -21.67 -2.63 3.79
CA VAL A 288 -21.12 -3.96 4.14
C VAL A 288 -21.74 -4.56 5.40
N ARG A 289 -22.39 -3.77 6.26
CA ARG A 289 -23.23 -4.26 7.37
C ARG A 289 -24.59 -4.81 6.93
N ARG A 290 -25.04 -4.48 5.72
CA ARG A 290 -26.38 -4.84 5.18
C ARG A 290 -26.32 -5.86 4.03
N ILE A 291 -25.11 -6.21 3.58
CA ILE A 291 -24.85 -7.19 2.52
C ILE A 291 -23.72 -8.14 2.94
N GLU A 292 -23.71 -9.34 2.39
CA GLU A 292 -22.61 -10.30 2.56
C GLU A 292 -21.78 -10.39 1.28
N THR A 293 -20.76 -9.54 1.16
CA THR A 293 -19.88 -9.54 -0.02
C THR A 293 -18.73 -10.52 0.14
N ASP A 294 -18.45 -11.28 -0.92
CA ASP A 294 -17.32 -12.21 -0.98
C ASP A 294 -16.00 -11.44 -1.09
N ARG A 295 -16.02 -10.34 -1.87
CA ARG A 295 -14.86 -9.51 -2.15
C ARG A 295 -15.15 -8.02 -1.93
N LEU A 296 -14.19 -7.33 -1.33
CA LEU A 296 -14.17 -5.88 -1.17
C LEU A 296 -12.88 -5.33 -1.79
N LEU A 297 -13.00 -4.59 -2.90
CA LEU A 297 -11.86 -4.04 -3.63
C LEU A 297 -11.70 -2.56 -3.26
N LEU A 298 -10.64 -2.23 -2.53
CA LEU A 298 -10.36 -0.88 -2.04
C LEU A 298 -9.25 -0.25 -2.90
N GLU A 299 -9.63 0.80 -3.64
CA GLU A 299 -8.70 1.54 -4.49
C GLU A 299 -8.20 2.81 -3.79
N GLY A 300 -6.88 2.86 -3.60
CA GLY A 300 -6.18 3.99 -2.97
C GLY A 300 -5.90 3.75 -1.50
N GLY A 301 -4.72 4.20 -1.04
CA GLY A 301 -4.28 4.02 0.35
C GLY A 301 -5.18 4.71 1.36
N ALA A 302 -5.52 5.99 1.14
CA ALA A 302 -6.41 6.74 2.03
C ALA A 302 -7.80 6.09 2.15
N THR A 303 -8.35 5.60 1.03
CA THR A 303 -9.64 4.90 1.01
C THR A 303 -9.59 3.58 1.76
N ALA A 304 -8.54 2.79 1.53
CA ALA A 304 -8.34 1.54 2.25
C ALA A 304 -8.19 1.79 3.76
N ALA A 305 -7.37 2.76 4.16
CA ALA A 305 -7.13 3.11 5.57
C ALA A 305 -8.43 3.55 6.25
N ALA A 306 -9.20 4.44 5.63
CA ALA A 306 -10.46 4.93 6.17
C ALA A 306 -11.50 3.81 6.34
N VAL A 307 -11.66 2.93 5.35
CA VAL A 307 -12.61 1.80 5.42
C VAL A 307 -12.17 0.78 6.48
N VAL A 308 -10.90 0.37 6.48
CA VAL A 308 -10.34 -0.60 7.44
C VAL A 308 -10.53 -0.09 8.88
N ARG A 309 -10.22 1.18 9.13
CA ARG A 309 -10.41 1.84 10.43
C ARG A 309 -11.88 1.91 10.83
N ALA A 310 -12.75 2.34 9.92
CA ALA A 310 -14.18 2.48 10.19
C ALA A 310 -14.88 1.12 10.45
N LEU A 311 -14.34 0.02 9.90
CA LEU A 311 -14.78 -1.34 10.18
C LEU A 311 -14.16 -1.93 11.46
N GLY A 312 -13.21 -1.24 12.10
CA GLY A 312 -12.52 -1.71 13.29
C GLY A 312 -11.56 -2.87 13.01
N TRP A 313 -11.14 -3.05 11.76
CA TRP A 313 -10.18 -4.09 11.40
C TRP A 313 -8.77 -3.65 11.78
N THR A 314 -8.14 -4.38 12.69
CA THR A 314 -6.79 -4.07 13.16
C THR A 314 -5.72 -5.01 12.61
N ARG A 315 -6.13 -6.18 12.09
CA ARG A 315 -5.27 -7.17 11.45
C ARG A 315 -5.93 -7.73 10.20
N LEU A 316 -5.14 -7.82 9.13
CA LEU A 316 -5.53 -8.33 7.82
C LEU A 316 -4.52 -9.40 7.39
N ARG A 317 -4.89 -10.68 7.48
CA ARG A 317 -4.02 -11.80 7.09
C ARG A 317 -3.99 -11.93 5.57
N ALA A 318 -2.79 -11.93 4.99
CA ALA A 318 -2.61 -12.17 3.56
C ALA A 318 -3.04 -13.61 3.24
N CYS A 319 -3.94 -13.77 2.28
CA CYS A 319 -4.48 -15.07 1.89
C CYS A 319 -4.16 -15.40 0.44
N GLU A 320 -4.11 -14.39 -0.44
CA GLU A 320 -3.80 -14.56 -1.85
C GLU A 320 -3.13 -13.31 -2.43
N VAL A 321 -2.61 -13.44 -3.64
CA VAL A 321 -2.00 -12.34 -4.38
C VAL A 321 -2.46 -12.40 -5.82
N ALA A 322 -3.05 -11.30 -6.30
CA ALA A 322 -3.47 -11.16 -7.68
C ALA A 322 -2.27 -11.21 -8.63
N ALA A 323 -2.51 -11.56 -9.91
CA ALA A 323 -1.49 -11.53 -10.95
C ALA A 323 -0.83 -10.15 -11.13
N SER A 324 -1.58 -9.06 -10.86
CA SER A 324 -1.07 -7.69 -10.84
C SER A 324 -0.17 -7.35 -9.64
N GLY A 325 0.03 -8.31 -8.73
CA GLY A 325 0.79 -8.14 -7.50
C GLY A 325 0.00 -7.53 -6.33
N VAL A 326 -1.30 -7.27 -6.50
CA VAL A 326 -2.19 -6.76 -5.45
C VAL A 326 -2.43 -7.84 -4.39
N GLY A 327 -2.10 -7.55 -3.13
CA GLY A 327 -2.38 -8.44 -2.01
C GLY A 327 -3.87 -8.53 -1.71
N VAL A 328 -4.33 -9.73 -1.37
CA VAL A 328 -5.69 -10.00 -0.91
C VAL A 328 -5.66 -10.56 0.50
N PHE A 329 -6.51 -10.01 1.35
CA PHE A 329 -6.47 -10.22 2.79
C PHE A 329 -7.81 -10.69 3.34
N THR A 330 -7.76 -11.28 4.53
CA THR A 330 -8.94 -11.57 5.35
C THR A 330 -8.78 -10.85 6.69
N PRO A 331 -9.80 -10.12 7.18
CA PRO A 331 -9.78 -9.61 8.54
C PRO A 331 -9.60 -10.74 9.55
N ALA A 332 -8.83 -10.51 10.61
CA ALA A 332 -8.62 -11.52 11.64
C ALA A 332 -9.97 -11.99 12.24
N GLY A 333 -10.10 -13.31 12.39
CA GLY A 333 -11.33 -13.93 12.89
C GLY A 333 -12.46 -14.07 11.85
N THR A 334 -12.25 -13.69 10.60
CA THR A 334 -13.24 -13.87 9.53
C THR A 334 -12.66 -14.55 8.30
N VAL A 335 -13.53 -15.16 7.48
CA VAL A 335 -13.17 -15.71 6.16
C VAL A 335 -13.61 -14.75 5.03
N ARG A 336 -14.56 -13.85 5.32
CA ARG A 336 -15.13 -12.88 4.39
C ARG A 336 -15.36 -11.52 5.08
N PRO A 337 -15.37 -10.41 4.33
CA PRO A 337 -15.00 -10.33 2.92
C PRO A 337 -13.49 -10.55 2.71
N ARG A 338 -13.11 -11.02 1.52
CA ARG A 338 -11.72 -10.98 1.07
C ARG A 338 -11.44 -9.57 0.54
N VAL A 339 -10.45 -8.90 1.11
CA VAL A 339 -10.18 -7.49 0.88
C VAL A 339 -8.96 -7.34 -0.02
N ALA A 340 -9.11 -6.73 -1.18
CA ALA A 340 -7.96 -6.37 -2.02
C ALA A 340 -7.65 -4.89 -1.82
N ILE A 341 -6.38 -4.57 -1.51
CA ILE A 341 -5.94 -3.19 -1.30
C ILE A 341 -4.94 -2.84 -2.40
N LYS A 342 -5.30 -1.87 -3.24
CA LYS A 342 -4.47 -1.43 -4.35
C LYS A 342 -3.94 0.00 -4.11
N PRO A 343 -2.61 0.22 -4.16
CA PRO A 343 -2.03 1.55 -4.27
C PRO A 343 -2.62 2.37 -5.43
N GLY A 344 -2.73 3.68 -5.26
CA GLY A 344 -3.36 4.56 -6.26
C GLY A 344 -2.70 4.51 -7.65
N SER A 345 -1.37 4.35 -7.69
CA SER A 345 -0.56 4.38 -8.92
C SER A 345 -0.49 3.03 -9.67
N TYR A 346 -1.14 1.98 -9.18
CA TYR A 346 -1.18 0.69 -9.88
C TYR A 346 -2.47 0.50 -10.67
N SER A 347 -2.39 -0.25 -11.76
CA SER A 347 -3.56 -0.68 -12.50
C SER A 347 -4.23 -1.85 -11.77
N TRP A 348 -5.56 -1.85 -11.72
CA TRP A 348 -6.28 -3.08 -11.37
C TRP A 348 -6.06 -4.13 -12.47
N PRO A 349 -6.02 -5.43 -12.13
CA PRO A 349 -6.09 -6.50 -13.09
C PRO A 349 -7.48 -6.47 -13.80
N VAL A 350 -7.56 -6.98 -15.03
CA VAL A 350 -8.83 -6.97 -15.82
C VAL A 350 -9.94 -7.76 -15.11
N GLU A 351 -9.54 -8.68 -14.24
CA GLU A 351 -10.34 -9.66 -13.52
C GLU A 351 -11.08 -9.13 -12.28
N ILE A 352 -11.00 -7.82 -11.96
CA ILE A 352 -11.73 -7.25 -10.82
C ILE A 352 -13.26 -7.34 -10.95
N TRP A 353 -13.75 -7.46 -12.18
CA TRP A 353 -15.16 -7.61 -12.48
C TRP A 353 -15.51 -9.10 -12.57
N PRO A 354 -16.70 -9.54 -12.12
CA PRO A 354 -17.17 -10.89 -12.39
C PRO A 354 -17.13 -11.16 -13.90
N GLY A 355 -16.70 -12.38 -14.29
CA GLY A 355 -16.87 -12.86 -15.65
C GLY A 355 -18.36 -12.95 -15.97
N ARG A 356 -18.74 -12.67 -17.22
CA ARG A 356 -20.10 -12.96 -17.69
C ARG A 356 -20.31 -14.45 -17.85
#